data_AF-A0A351A2R3-F1
#
_entry.id   AF-A0A351A2R3-F1
#
_cell.length_a   1.000
_cell.length_b   1.000
_cell.length_c   1.000
_cell.angle_alpha   90.00
_cell.angle_beta   90.00
_cell.angle_gamma   90.00
#
_symmetry.space_group_name_H-M   'P 1'
#
loop_
_entity.id
_entity.type
_entity.pdbx_description
1 polymer ?
#
loop_
_entity_poly.entity_id
_entity_poly.type
_entity_poly.pdbx_seq_one_letter_code
_entity_poly.pdbx_strand_id
1 'polypeptide(L)'
;MHNILRPAALAPLALALFAAAPLPVQAQSSLKLGEVELDASLTLDGIFARRYSGKEGTPAGFGHAHGDEDHGHHHGHSHALENGFNAGHSEIGLRARTDLFDGVLTIGFDDEDVKVEEAYLVTRALPAGLRVKAGKFLSDIGYVNSRHPHDWSFVERPLVNQYLFGDHGLLERGVQLSYTLPTRSFAMLGVEVLQGNGEGLDRYDDGALSARKSGPRLLTAFAKFGPDLGDRHALQAGVSGGTSRQNVRVDAHGDHTHYIDGDAWFAGADLMYRYDAGRS
;
A
#
# COMPACT_ATOMS: atom_id res chain seq x y z
N MET A 1 52.35 -3.51 -56.14
CA MET A 1 51.50 -2.37 -55.72
C MET A 1 50.17 -2.93 -55.27
N HIS A 2 49.87 -2.86 -53.96
CA HIS A 2 48.57 -2.61 -53.33
C HIS A 2 48.54 -3.17 -51.89
N ASN A 3 48.37 -2.25 -50.95
CA ASN A 3 48.01 -2.46 -49.54
C ASN A 3 46.76 -3.33 -49.41
N ILE A 4 46.70 -4.22 -48.41
CA ILE A 4 45.44 -4.58 -47.75
C ILE A 4 45.65 -4.57 -46.23
N LEU A 5 44.76 -3.83 -45.58
CA LEU A 5 44.71 -3.46 -44.17
C LEU A 5 44.35 -4.63 -43.23
N ARG A 6 44.81 -4.51 -41.99
CA ARG A 6 44.35 -5.31 -40.83
C ARG A 6 42.88 -5.01 -40.51
N PRO A 7 42.05 -5.99 -40.12
CA PRO A 7 40.85 -5.74 -39.33
C PRO A 7 41.17 -5.71 -37.83
N ALA A 8 40.64 -4.69 -37.17
CA ALA A 8 40.78 -4.41 -35.75
C ALA A 8 39.95 -5.38 -34.88
N ALA A 9 40.48 -5.70 -33.71
CA ALA A 9 39.79 -6.45 -32.67
C ALA A 9 38.65 -5.61 -32.07
N LEU A 10 37.42 -6.11 -32.16
CA LEU A 10 36.27 -5.60 -31.43
C LEU A 10 36.26 -6.24 -30.04
N ALA A 11 36.54 -5.45 -29.01
CA ALA A 11 36.34 -5.85 -27.62
C ALA A 11 34.83 -5.89 -27.31
N PRO A 12 34.32 -6.90 -26.59
CA PRO A 12 32.92 -6.91 -26.19
C PRO A 12 32.70 -5.86 -25.09
N LEU A 13 31.85 -4.89 -25.39
CA LEU A 13 31.34 -3.94 -24.42
C LEU A 13 30.42 -4.72 -23.46
N ALA A 14 30.90 -5.01 -22.25
CA ALA A 14 30.09 -5.57 -21.20
C ALA A 14 29.05 -4.53 -20.77
N LEU A 15 27.79 -4.77 -21.15
CA LEU A 15 26.65 -3.99 -20.70
C LEU A 15 26.44 -4.28 -19.21
N ALA A 16 26.92 -3.39 -18.35
CA ALA A 16 26.60 -3.44 -16.92
C ALA A 16 25.09 -3.17 -16.77
N LEU A 17 24.33 -4.21 -16.43
CA LEU A 17 22.95 -4.09 -15.99
C LEU A 17 22.98 -3.39 -14.62
N PHE A 18 22.80 -2.08 -14.60
CA PHE A 18 22.40 -1.40 -13.37
C PHE A 18 20.97 -1.84 -13.09
N ALA A 19 20.78 -2.70 -12.09
CA ALA A 19 19.51 -2.81 -11.40
C ALA A 19 19.25 -1.45 -10.75
N ALA A 20 18.52 -0.58 -11.44
CA ALA A 20 18.01 0.65 -10.85
C ALA A 20 16.95 0.24 -9.82
N ALA A 21 17.36 0.10 -8.56
CA ALA A 21 16.42 0.24 -7.47
C ALA A 21 15.82 1.66 -7.60
N PRO A 22 14.49 1.83 -7.55
CA PRO A 22 13.93 3.16 -7.38
C PRO A 22 14.55 3.75 -6.11
N LEU A 23 15.25 4.87 -6.25
CA LEU A 23 15.73 5.64 -5.11
C LEU A 23 14.70 6.74 -4.88
N PRO A 24 13.74 6.58 -3.96
CA PRO A 24 12.90 7.71 -3.56
C PRO A 24 13.82 8.81 -3.03
N VAL A 25 13.66 10.03 -3.54
CA VAL A 25 14.31 11.20 -2.96
C VAL A 25 13.37 11.78 -1.93
N GLN A 26 13.73 11.62 -0.66
CA GLN A 26 12.98 12.16 0.46
C GLN A 26 13.72 13.37 1.04
N ALA A 27 13.05 14.52 1.12
CA ALA A 27 13.51 15.67 1.88
C ALA A 27 12.63 15.80 3.13
N GLN A 28 13.24 15.95 4.31
CA GLN A 28 12.52 16.16 5.57
C GLN A 28 13.00 17.44 6.26
N SER A 29 12.07 18.21 6.82
CA SER A 29 12.35 19.36 7.67
C SER A 29 11.52 19.29 8.95
N SER A 30 12.11 19.69 10.08
CA SER A 30 11.45 19.71 11.39
C SER A 30 11.44 21.13 11.96
N LEU A 31 10.29 21.61 12.43
CA LEU A 31 10.14 22.90 13.09
C LEU A 31 9.46 22.70 14.46
N LYS A 32 10.04 23.26 15.51
CA LYS A 32 9.41 23.28 16.84
C LYS A 32 8.73 24.62 17.09
N LEU A 33 7.42 24.60 17.31
CA LEU A 33 6.60 25.78 17.59
C LEU A 33 5.90 25.61 18.94
N GLY A 34 6.51 26.14 20.00
CA GLY A 34 6.04 25.92 21.38
C GLY A 34 6.15 24.44 21.78
N GLU A 35 5.01 23.84 22.14
CA GLU A 35 4.89 22.43 22.51
C GLU A 35 4.62 21.49 21.31
N VAL A 36 4.51 22.05 20.09
CA VAL A 36 4.24 21.27 18.88
C VAL A 36 5.54 21.10 18.09
N GLU A 37 5.88 19.85 17.78
CA GLU A 37 6.92 19.49 16.82
C GLU A 37 6.26 19.17 15.47
N LEU A 38 6.62 19.91 14.43
CA LEU A 38 6.10 19.75 13.08
C LEU A 38 7.18 19.18 12.19
N ASP A 39 6.87 18.09 11.49
CA ASP A 39 7.72 17.51 10.45
C ASP A 39 6.99 17.60 9.11
N ALA A 40 7.71 18.03 8.08
CA ALA A 40 7.23 18.00 6.70
C ALA A 40 8.18 17.20 5.83
N SER A 41 7.62 16.37 4.95
CA SER A 41 8.36 15.60 3.96
C SER A 41 7.74 15.71 2.57
N LEU A 42 8.60 15.65 1.56
CA LEU A 42 8.23 15.46 0.16
C LEU A 42 8.91 14.19 -0.34
N THR A 43 8.13 13.31 -0.94
CA THR A 43 8.58 12.07 -1.59
C THR A 43 8.20 12.13 -3.06
N LEU A 44 9.16 11.85 -3.93
CA LEU A 44 8.98 11.78 -5.38
C LEU A 44 9.50 10.43 -5.87
N ASP A 45 8.62 9.66 -6.51
CA ASP A 45 9.00 8.39 -7.13
C ASP A 45 9.19 8.54 -8.65
N GLY A 46 10.32 8.05 -9.14
CA GLY A 46 10.62 7.96 -10.56
C GLY A 46 10.94 6.51 -10.94
N ILE A 47 10.23 5.98 -11.93
CA ILE A 47 10.31 4.57 -12.30
C ILE A 47 10.65 4.46 -13.78
N PHE A 48 11.68 3.67 -14.12
CA PHE A 48 11.93 3.28 -15.50
C PHE A 48 11.44 1.84 -15.72
N ALA A 49 10.49 1.66 -16.64
CA ALA A 49 9.95 0.35 -16.97
C ALA A 49 10.21 -0.02 -18.43
N ARG A 50 10.51 -1.30 -18.65
CA ARG A 50 10.60 -1.92 -19.99
C ARG A 50 9.91 -3.28 -19.93
N ARG A 51 8.63 -3.30 -20.24
CA ARG A 51 7.79 -4.49 -20.24
C ARG A 51 8.03 -5.31 -21.51
N TYR A 52 8.06 -6.63 -21.33
CA TYR A 52 8.03 -7.56 -22.46
C TYR A 52 6.63 -7.55 -23.09
N SER A 53 6.56 -7.67 -24.41
CA SER A 53 5.29 -7.82 -25.11
C SER A 53 4.67 -9.19 -24.80
N GLY A 54 3.48 -9.22 -24.21
CA GLY A 54 2.73 -10.44 -23.92
C GLY A 54 1.36 -10.12 -23.32
N LYS A 55 0.43 -11.08 -23.33
CA LYS A 55 -0.85 -10.98 -22.63
C LYS A 55 -0.66 -11.42 -21.18
N GLU A 56 -1.03 -10.57 -20.23
CA GLU A 56 -1.07 -10.92 -18.80
C GLU A 56 -2.50 -11.38 -18.47
N GLY A 57 -2.64 -12.63 -18.03
CA GLY A 57 -3.93 -13.18 -17.60
C GLY A 57 -4.16 -12.92 -16.12
N THR A 58 -5.40 -12.63 -15.74
CA THR A 58 -5.77 -12.55 -14.33
C THR A 58 -5.83 -13.95 -13.71
N PRO A 59 -5.36 -14.14 -12.46
CA PRO A 59 -5.45 -15.43 -11.79
C PRO A 59 -6.91 -15.89 -11.63
N ALA A 60 -7.15 -17.19 -11.78
CA ALA A 60 -8.48 -17.77 -11.57
C ALA A 60 -9.02 -17.42 -10.16
N GLY A 61 -10.27 -16.96 -10.09
CA GLY A 61 -10.88 -16.48 -8.84
C GLY A 61 -10.65 -15.00 -8.53
N PHE A 62 -9.75 -14.33 -9.27
CA PHE A 62 -9.49 -12.88 -9.20
C PHE A 62 -9.70 -12.18 -10.55
N GLY A 63 -9.86 -12.95 -11.62
CA GLY A 63 -10.18 -12.43 -12.93
C GLY A 63 -11.59 -11.89 -13.03
N HIS A 64 -11.69 -10.64 -13.48
CA HIS A 64 -12.82 -10.22 -14.30
C HIS A 64 -12.89 -11.19 -15.49
N ALA A 65 -14.03 -11.84 -15.68
CA ALA A 65 -14.22 -12.78 -16.77
C ALA A 65 -14.16 -12.04 -18.13
N HIS A 66 -12.96 -11.83 -18.65
CA HIS A 66 -12.76 -11.34 -20.01
C HIS A 66 -12.33 -12.51 -20.89
N GLY A 67 -13.31 -13.02 -21.63
CA GLY A 67 -13.03 -13.49 -22.98
C GLY A 67 -12.55 -12.30 -23.81
N ASP A 68 -11.65 -12.60 -24.74
CA ASP A 68 -10.98 -11.65 -25.63
C ASP A 68 -11.92 -10.64 -26.31
N GLU A 69 -11.34 -9.49 -26.69
CA GLU A 69 -11.87 -8.46 -27.60
C GLU A 69 -12.88 -7.47 -26.99
N ASP A 70 -12.47 -6.24 -26.68
CA ASP A 70 -12.85 -5.06 -27.48
C ASP A 70 -12.17 -3.76 -26.97
N HIS A 71 -11.96 -2.84 -27.89
CA HIS A 71 -11.52 -1.48 -27.66
C HIS A 71 -12.65 -0.64 -27.05
N GLY A 72 -12.40 0.06 -25.94
CA GLY A 72 -13.25 1.19 -25.56
C GLY A 72 -13.36 1.45 -24.07
N HIS A 73 -12.73 2.55 -23.64
CA HIS A 73 -13.14 3.37 -22.51
C HIS A 73 -13.34 2.68 -21.15
N HIS A 74 -12.25 2.14 -20.59
CA HIS A 74 -12.16 2.03 -19.15
C HIS A 74 -11.64 3.35 -18.58
N HIS A 75 -12.51 4.13 -17.96
CA HIS A 75 -12.15 5.15 -16.97
C HIS A 75 -11.72 4.44 -15.67
N GLY A 76 -10.66 3.64 -15.75
CA GLY A 76 -9.98 3.08 -14.59
C GLY A 76 -8.59 3.68 -14.56
N HIS A 77 -8.24 4.35 -13.47
CA HIS A 77 -6.89 4.84 -13.20
C HIS A 77 -5.92 3.67 -13.36
N SER A 78 -5.31 3.51 -14.54
CA SER A 78 -4.37 2.44 -14.75
C SER A 78 -3.07 2.88 -14.11
N HIS A 79 -2.80 2.43 -12.89
CA HIS A 79 -1.49 2.48 -12.25
C HIS A 79 -0.43 1.61 -12.98
N ALA A 80 -0.68 1.25 -14.24
CA ALA A 80 0.18 0.39 -15.03
C ALA A 80 1.34 1.19 -15.58
N LEU A 81 2.56 0.81 -15.21
CA LEU A 81 3.78 1.41 -15.73
C LEU A 81 3.87 1.26 -17.26
N GLU A 82 4.15 2.36 -17.94
CA GLU A 82 4.44 2.43 -19.37
C GLU A 82 5.90 2.12 -19.68
N ASN A 83 6.19 1.74 -20.93
CA ASN A 83 7.57 1.59 -21.39
C ASN A 83 8.27 2.96 -21.44
N GLY A 84 9.30 3.16 -20.61
CA GLY A 84 10.04 4.42 -20.51
C GLY A 84 10.12 4.93 -19.08
N PHE A 85 10.27 6.25 -18.94
CA PHE A 85 10.25 6.93 -17.64
C PHE A 85 8.81 7.24 -17.24
N ASN A 86 8.46 6.89 -16.00
CA ASN A 86 7.16 7.11 -15.38
C ASN A 86 7.36 7.92 -14.11
N ALA A 87 6.43 8.83 -13.83
CA ALA A 87 6.25 9.34 -12.47
C ALA A 87 5.52 8.25 -11.67
N GLY A 88 6.10 7.89 -10.52
CA GLY A 88 5.46 7.01 -9.57
C GLY A 88 4.58 7.80 -8.60
N HIS A 89 4.31 7.20 -7.44
CA HIS A 89 3.58 7.86 -6.37
C HIS A 89 4.36 9.05 -5.81
N SER A 90 3.77 10.24 -5.84
CA SER A 90 4.35 11.42 -5.20
C SER A 90 3.49 11.86 -4.03
N GLU A 91 4.11 12.21 -2.91
CA GLU A 91 3.38 12.56 -1.69
C GLU A 91 4.04 13.70 -0.90
N ILE A 92 3.19 14.47 -0.24
CA ILE A 92 3.57 15.40 0.83
C ILE A 92 3.07 14.82 2.14
N GLY A 93 4.00 14.58 3.06
CA GLY A 93 3.71 14.16 4.42
C GLY A 93 3.87 15.33 5.39
N LEU A 94 2.87 15.54 6.24
CA LEU A 94 2.93 16.45 7.37
C LEU A 94 2.65 15.66 8.64
N ARG A 95 3.51 15.80 9.64
CA ARG A 95 3.34 15.21 10.97
C ARG A 95 3.41 16.29 12.02
N ALA A 96 2.49 16.24 12.97
CA ALA A 96 2.47 17.13 14.12
C ALA A 96 2.49 16.30 15.39
N ARG A 97 3.43 16.58 16.29
CA ARG A 97 3.59 15.84 17.55
C ARG A 97 3.43 16.79 18.72
N THR A 98 2.62 16.36 19.67
CA THR A 98 2.37 17.03 20.95
C THR A 98 2.55 16.02 22.09
N ASP A 99 2.36 16.44 23.33
CA ASP A 99 2.37 15.53 24.48
C ASP A 99 1.19 14.55 24.48
N LEU A 100 0.05 14.93 23.86
CA LEU A 100 -1.18 14.15 23.90
C LEU A 100 -1.41 13.33 22.64
N PHE A 101 -1.02 13.85 21.47
CA PHE A 101 -1.33 13.28 20.16
C PHE A 101 -0.17 13.39 19.16
N ASP A 102 -0.09 12.38 18.30
CA ASP A 102 0.56 12.46 17.00
C ASP A 102 -0.54 12.70 15.95
N GLY A 103 -0.35 13.66 15.05
CA GLY A 103 -1.21 13.90 13.89
C GLY A 103 -0.44 13.66 12.60
N VAL A 104 -1.12 13.08 11.61
CA VAL A 104 -0.56 12.77 10.29
C VAL A 104 -1.53 13.25 9.22
N LEU A 105 -0.98 13.92 8.21
CA LEU A 105 -1.65 14.24 6.95
C LEU A 105 -0.71 13.84 5.81
N THR A 106 -1.18 12.96 4.93
CA THR A 106 -0.48 12.56 3.71
C THR A 106 -1.35 12.92 2.53
N ILE A 107 -0.80 13.71 1.61
CA ILE A 107 -1.44 14.12 0.37
C ILE A 107 -0.65 13.48 -0.76
N GLY A 108 -1.29 12.54 -1.46
CA GLY A 108 -0.76 11.93 -2.67
C GLY A 108 -1.20 12.73 -3.88
N PHE A 109 -0.34 12.80 -4.88
CA PHE A 109 -0.63 13.43 -6.16
C PHE A 109 0.09 12.73 -7.30
N ASP A 110 -0.60 12.68 -8.43
CA ASP A 110 -0.10 12.16 -9.70
C ASP A 110 -0.43 13.17 -10.83
N ASP A 111 -0.26 12.76 -12.08
CA ASP A 111 -0.50 13.63 -13.23
C ASP A 111 -1.97 14.04 -13.40
N GLU A 112 -2.91 13.32 -12.77
CA GLU A 112 -4.35 13.44 -12.97
C GLU A 112 -5.08 13.96 -11.72
N ASP A 113 -4.62 13.60 -10.53
CA ASP A 113 -5.35 13.76 -9.28
C ASP A 113 -4.49 14.23 -8.10
N VAL A 114 -5.13 14.92 -7.16
CA VAL A 114 -4.60 15.22 -5.82
C VAL A 114 -5.58 14.69 -4.79
N LYS A 115 -5.13 13.79 -3.92
CA LYS A 115 -5.99 13.08 -2.97
C LYS A 115 -5.38 13.08 -1.57
N VAL A 116 -6.23 13.25 -0.56
CA VAL A 116 -5.86 12.99 0.83
C VAL A 116 -5.82 11.49 1.03
N GLU A 117 -4.63 10.94 1.23
CA GLU A 117 -4.42 9.52 1.46
C GLU A 117 -4.72 9.20 2.91
N GLU A 118 -3.94 9.79 3.82
CA GLU A 118 -4.10 9.62 5.25
C GLU A 118 -4.33 10.96 5.93
N ALA A 119 -5.22 10.98 6.92
CA ALA A 119 -5.50 12.13 7.76
C ALA A 119 -6.05 11.62 9.10
N TYR A 120 -5.18 11.48 10.10
CA TYR A 120 -5.54 10.86 11.36
C TYR A 120 -4.78 11.44 12.56
N LEU A 121 -5.33 11.20 13.74
CA LEU A 121 -4.68 11.46 15.03
C LEU A 121 -4.47 10.15 15.78
N VAL A 122 -3.39 10.05 16.54
CA VAL A 122 -3.08 8.93 17.45
C VAL A 122 -2.77 9.47 18.84
N THR A 123 -3.39 8.90 19.86
CA THR A 123 -3.05 9.23 21.26
C THR A 123 -1.62 8.79 21.62
N ARG A 124 -0.96 9.57 22.47
CA ARG A 124 0.36 9.24 23.06
C ARG A 124 0.33 9.02 24.56
N ALA A 125 -0.63 9.64 25.25
CA ALA A 125 -0.66 9.70 26.72
C ALA A 125 -1.53 8.62 27.40
N LEU A 126 -1.99 7.60 26.66
CA LEU A 126 -2.76 6.51 27.27
C LEU A 126 -1.84 5.55 28.04
N PRO A 127 -2.28 5.04 29.20
CA PRO A 127 -1.46 4.16 30.03
C PRO A 127 -1.28 2.78 29.37
N ALA A 128 -0.29 2.05 29.89
CA ALA A 128 -0.07 0.63 29.57
C ALA A 128 0.07 0.34 28.07
N GLY A 129 0.71 1.22 27.28
CA GLY A 129 0.98 0.95 25.86
C GLY A 129 -0.26 0.93 24.96
N LEU A 130 -1.41 1.39 25.46
CA LEU A 130 -2.62 1.57 24.65
C LEU A 130 -2.50 2.77 23.73
N ARG A 131 -3.07 2.68 22.53
CA ARG A 131 -3.19 3.80 21.60
C ARG A 131 -4.54 3.74 20.91
N VAL A 132 -5.16 4.91 20.75
CA VAL A 132 -6.33 5.11 19.90
C VAL A 132 -5.91 5.93 18.69
N LYS A 133 -6.19 5.42 17.49
CA LYS A 133 -6.01 6.11 16.21
C LYS A 133 -7.37 6.38 15.60
N ALA A 134 -7.62 7.58 15.10
CA ALA A 134 -8.90 7.95 14.48
C ALA A 134 -8.69 8.88 13.28
N GLY A 135 -9.40 8.62 12.18
CA GLY A 135 -9.28 9.38 10.95
C GLY A 135 -9.34 8.50 9.71
N LYS A 136 -8.69 8.93 8.63
CA LYS A 136 -8.44 8.13 7.42
C LYS A 136 -7.01 7.56 7.49
N PHE A 137 -6.85 6.24 7.46
CA PHE A 137 -5.54 5.58 7.60
C PHE A 137 -5.51 4.21 6.92
N LEU A 138 -4.31 3.73 6.60
CA LEU A 138 -4.09 2.35 6.16
C LEU A 138 -4.26 1.41 7.34
N SER A 139 -5.16 0.43 7.19
CA SER A 139 -5.37 -0.63 8.17
C SER A 139 -4.07 -1.35 8.50
N ASP A 140 -3.90 -1.70 9.77
CA ASP A 140 -2.70 -2.38 10.27
C ASP A 140 -2.67 -3.90 9.96
N ILE A 141 -3.60 -4.42 9.16
CA ILE A 141 -3.60 -5.82 8.70
C ILE A 141 -2.38 -6.12 7.81
N GLY A 142 -1.70 -7.23 8.07
CA GLY A 142 -0.51 -7.60 7.32
C GLY A 142 0.66 -6.61 7.42
N TYR A 143 1.85 -7.04 6.99
CA TYR A 143 3.01 -6.17 6.94
C TYR A 143 2.91 -5.11 5.82
N VAL A 144 2.43 -5.50 4.64
CA VAL A 144 2.50 -4.64 3.45
C VAL A 144 1.41 -3.56 3.45
N ASN A 145 0.22 -3.83 4.00
CA ASN A 145 -0.91 -2.90 3.86
C ASN A 145 -0.68 -1.57 4.58
N SER A 146 -0.05 -1.60 5.76
CA SER A 146 0.16 -0.44 6.62
C SER A 146 1.32 0.46 6.18
N ARG A 147 1.72 0.39 4.90
CA ARG A 147 2.90 1.06 4.35
C ARG A 147 2.57 1.67 3.01
N HIS A 148 3.18 2.83 2.74
CA HIS A 148 3.12 3.50 1.45
C HIS A 148 4.12 2.88 0.46
N PRO A 149 3.93 3.08 -0.86
CA PRO A 149 4.77 2.48 -1.88
C PRO A 149 6.28 2.70 -1.69
N HIS A 150 6.67 3.90 -1.27
CA HIS A 150 8.07 4.27 -1.04
C HIS A 150 8.76 3.46 0.08
N ASP A 151 7.98 2.83 0.99
CA ASP A 151 8.49 1.97 2.07
C ASP A 151 8.61 0.49 1.65
N TRP A 152 8.14 0.14 0.44
CA TRP A 152 8.17 -1.25 -0.03
C TRP A 152 9.53 -1.63 -0.62
N SER A 153 9.81 -2.93 -0.59
CA SER A 153 10.94 -3.51 -1.34
C SER A 153 10.59 -3.84 -2.80
N PHE A 154 9.38 -3.46 -3.22
CA PHE A 154 8.80 -3.73 -4.54
C PHE A 154 8.33 -2.42 -5.15
N VAL A 155 8.35 -2.34 -6.49
CA VAL A 155 7.88 -1.16 -7.22
C VAL A 155 6.36 -1.02 -7.12
N GLU A 156 5.64 -2.13 -7.11
CA GLU A 156 4.18 -2.19 -7.04
C GLU A 156 3.75 -3.01 -5.82
N ARG A 157 2.52 -2.77 -5.37
CA ARG A 157 1.89 -3.56 -4.30
C ARG A 157 1.79 -5.03 -4.75
N PRO A 158 2.02 -6.03 -3.89
CA PRO A 158 1.82 -7.43 -4.26
C PRO A 158 0.41 -7.66 -4.80
N LEU A 159 0.28 -8.38 -5.94
CA LEU A 159 -1.01 -8.61 -6.61
C LEU A 159 -2.09 -9.19 -5.69
N VAL A 160 -1.72 -10.11 -4.79
CA VAL A 160 -2.66 -10.67 -3.81
C VAL A 160 -3.27 -9.58 -2.93
N ASN A 161 -2.48 -8.58 -2.53
CA ASN A 161 -2.98 -7.46 -1.74
C ASN A 161 -3.88 -6.54 -2.58
N GLN A 162 -3.50 -6.27 -3.83
CA GLN A 162 -4.32 -5.47 -4.75
C GLN A 162 -5.69 -6.13 -4.98
N TYR A 163 -5.71 -7.43 -5.27
CA TYR A 163 -6.97 -8.15 -5.52
C TYR A 163 -7.89 -8.24 -4.30
N LEU A 164 -7.34 -8.30 -3.09
CA LEU A 164 -8.15 -8.38 -1.87
C LEU A 164 -8.60 -7.02 -1.35
N PHE A 165 -7.76 -5.99 -1.49
CA PHE A 165 -7.97 -4.71 -0.80
C PHE A 165 -8.02 -3.50 -1.72
N GLY A 166 -7.84 -3.66 -3.02
CA GLY A 166 -7.73 -2.58 -3.99
C GLY A 166 -6.32 -2.05 -4.17
N ASP A 167 -6.14 -1.15 -5.13
CA ASP A 167 -4.83 -0.62 -5.53
C ASP A 167 -4.21 0.21 -4.40
N HIS A 168 -5.06 0.93 -3.66
CA HIS A 168 -4.72 1.72 -2.49
C HIS A 168 -4.57 0.87 -1.21
N GLY A 169 -4.82 -0.44 -1.29
CA GLY A 169 -4.96 -1.31 -0.12
C GLY A 169 -6.17 -0.93 0.75
N LEU A 170 -6.19 -1.46 1.97
CA LEU A 170 -7.29 -1.22 2.90
C LEU A 170 -7.11 0.15 3.59
N LEU A 171 -7.29 1.21 2.81
CA LEU A 171 -7.22 2.61 3.21
C LEU A 171 -8.60 3.11 3.60
N GLU A 172 -8.84 3.28 4.90
CA GLU A 172 -10.19 3.39 5.41
C GLU A 172 -10.37 4.53 6.41
N ARG A 173 -11.63 4.91 6.62
CA ARG A 173 -12.00 5.87 7.65
C ARG A 173 -12.55 5.13 8.86
N GLY A 174 -12.03 5.43 10.04
CA GLY A 174 -12.55 4.80 11.25
C GLY A 174 -11.72 5.07 12.50
N VAL A 175 -11.78 4.10 13.42
CA VAL A 175 -11.08 4.12 14.70
C VAL A 175 -10.36 2.79 14.90
N GLN A 176 -9.12 2.85 15.35
CA GLN A 176 -8.30 1.71 15.75
C GLN A 176 -7.97 1.84 17.24
N LEU A 177 -8.05 0.73 17.96
CA LEU A 177 -7.46 0.55 19.27
C LEU A 177 -6.31 -0.44 19.14
N SER A 178 -5.11 -0.06 19.60
CA SER A 178 -3.95 -0.94 19.66
C SER A 178 -3.35 -0.99 21.06
N TYR A 179 -2.76 -2.13 21.38
CA TYR A 179 -2.09 -2.40 22.65
C TYR A 179 -0.73 -3.05 22.39
N THR A 180 0.33 -2.34 22.75
CA THR A 180 1.68 -2.88 22.77
C THR A 180 1.96 -3.51 24.13
N LEU A 181 2.24 -4.80 24.15
CA LEU A 181 2.47 -5.55 25.38
C LEU A 181 3.79 -5.11 26.03
N PRO A 182 3.87 -5.04 27.37
CA PRO A 182 5.09 -4.69 28.11
C PRO A 182 6.04 -5.90 28.20
N THR A 183 6.42 -6.46 27.06
CA THR A 183 7.33 -7.60 26.94
C THR A 183 8.69 -7.16 26.43
N ARG A 184 9.73 -8.01 26.63
CA ARG A 184 11.06 -7.75 26.07
C ARG A 184 11.04 -7.79 24.53
N SER A 185 10.30 -8.74 23.98
CA SER A 185 10.01 -8.81 22.55
C SER A 185 8.89 -7.84 22.19
N PHE A 186 8.88 -7.38 20.95
CA PHE A 186 7.75 -6.62 20.41
C PHE A 186 6.53 -7.53 20.28
N ALA A 187 5.41 -7.13 20.87
CA ALA A 187 4.13 -7.77 20.67
C ALA A 187 3.03 -6.71 20.69
N MET A 188 2.17 -6.72 19.68
CA MET A 188 1.08 -5.76 19.54
C MET A 188 -0.20 -6.46 19.12
N LEU A 189 -1.30 -6.06 19.73
CA LEU A 189 -2.66 -6.44 19.35
C LEU A 189 -3.41 -5.20 18.89
N GLY A 190 -4.35 -5.35 17.96
CA GLY A 190 -5.23 -4.26 17.61
C GLY A 190 -6.53 -4.70 16.95
N VAL A 191 -7.51 -3.81 17.03
CA VAL A 191 -8.83 -3.93 16.41
C VAL A 191 -9.22 -2.61 15.78
N GLU A 192 -9.94 -2.67 14.67
CA GLU A 192 -10.34 -1.48 13.91
C GLU A 192 -11.80 -1.57 13.49
N VAL A 193 -12.51 -0.46 13.66
CA VAL A 193 -13.89 -0.28 13.22
C VAL A 193 -13.89 0.77 12.11
N LEU A 194 -14.20 0.33 10.89
CA LEU A 194 -13.96 1.05 9.65
C LEU A 194 -15.25 1.17 8.81
N GLN A 195 -15.32 2.19 7.97
CA GLN A 195 -16.53 2.49 7.20
C GLN A 195 -16.84 1.47 6.09
N GLY A 196 -15.80 0.90 5.46
CA GLY A 196 -15.94 -0.03 4.34
C GLY A 196 -16.41 0.68 3.07
N ASN A 197 -15.52 1.49 2.51
CA ASN A 197 -15.65 2.26 1.27
C ASN A 197 -14.54 1.92 0.27
N GLY A 198 -13.75 0.88 0.52
CA GLY A 198 -12.66 0.48 -0.37
C GLY A 198 -13.13 -0.13 -1.68
N GLU A 199 -12.19 -0.75 -2.37
CA GLU A 199 -12.36 -1.25 -3.74
C GLU A 199 -12.42 -2.78 -3.81
N GLY A 200 -12.05 -3.46 -2.72
CA GLY A 200 -11.93 -4.92 -2.63
C GLY A 200 -12.99 -5.57 -1.73
N LEU A 201 -12.55 -6.29 -0.70
CA LEU A 201 -13.45 -7.03 0.21
C LEU A 201 -14.37 -6.13 1.06
N ASP A 202 -14.12 -4.83 1.08
CA ASP A 202 -14.95 -3.82 1.74
C ASP A 202 -15.72 -2.90 0.77
N ARG A 203 -15.74 -3.26 -0.53
CA ARG A 203 -16.39 -2.53 -1.62
C ARG A 203 -17.90 -2.37 -1.44
N TYR A 204 -18.40 -1.25 -1.93
CA TYR A 204 -19.81 -0.99 -2.12
C TYR A 204 -20.01 -0.12 -3.35
N ASP A 205 -20.49 -0.71 -4.43
CA ASP A 205 -20.72 0.00 -5.70
C ASP A 205 -22.04 0.76 -5.74
N ASP A 206 -22.03 1.89 -6.44
CA ASP A 206 -23.24 2.59 -6.86
C ASP A 206 -24.06 1.69 -7.81
N GLY A 207 -25.40 1.77 -7.71
CA GLY A 207 -26.29 0.85 -8.42
C GLY A 207 -26.64 -0.43 -7.64
N ALA A 208 -26.22 -0.51 -6.38
CA ALA A 208 -26.65 -1.57 -5.47
C ALA A 208 -28.18 -1.67 -5.34
N LEU A 209 -28.71 -2.90 -5.35
CA LEU A 209 -30.15 -3.15 -5.16
C LEU A 209 -30.59 -2.85 -3.72
N SER A 210 -29.70 -3.14 -2.77
CA SER A 210 -29.89 -2.82 -1.36
C SER A 210 -29.39 -1.40 -1.12
N ALA A 211 -30.08 -0.62 -0.29
CA ALA A 211 -29.55 0.66 0.17
C ALA A 211 -28.42 0.43 1.20
N ARG A 212 -27.39 1.29 1.14
CA ARG A 212 -26.28 1.24 2.07
C ARG A 212 -26.79 1.56 3.48
N LYS A 213 -26.51 0.69 4.46
CA LYS A 213 -26.82 1.00 5.85
C LYS A 213 -25.82 2.02 6.39
N SER A 214 -26.31 2.90 7.26
CA SER A 214 -25.46 3.86 7.95
C SER A 214 -24.57 3.16 8.98
N GLY A 215 -23.32 3.63 9.10
CA GLY A 215 -22.37 3.20 10.12
C GLY A 215 -21.24 2.32 9.59
N PRO A 216 -20.28 1.97 10.48
CA PRO A 216 -19.15 1.12 10.14
C PRO A 216 -19.59 -0.26 9.67
N ARG A 217 -18.97 -0.75 8.60
CA ARG A 217 -19.29 -2.04 7.97
C ARG A 217 -18.13 -3.01 7.95
N LEU A 218 -16.93 -2.53 8.26
CA LEU A 218 -15.72 -3.32 8.26
C LEU A 218 -15.14 -3.36 9.67
N LEU A 219 -14.88 -4.57 10.16
CA LEU A 219 -14.19 -4.84 11.41
C LEU A 219 -12.92 -5.62 11.08
N THR A 220 -11.77 -5.17 11.57
CA THR A 220 -10.50 -5.91 11.44
C THR A 220 -9.88 -6.16 12.81
N ALA A 221 -9.04 -7.18 12.88
CA ALA A 221 -8.20 -7.47 14.02
C ALA A 221 -6.84 -7.97 13.54
N PHE A 222 -5.79 -7.66 14.30
CA PHE A 222 -4.43 -8.09 14.00
C PHE A 222 -3.62 -8.33 15.27
N ALA A 223 -2.63 -9.19 15.13
CA ALA A 223 -1.57 -9.40 16.11
C ALA A 223 -0.22 -9.41 15.38
N LYS A 224 0.76 -8.69 15.94
CA LYS A 224 2.13 -8.61 15.41
C LYS A 224 3.10 -9.00 16.51
N PHE A 225 4.10 -9.81 16.18
CA PHE A 225 5.15 -10.26 17.09
C PHE A 225 6.52 -10.11 16.43
N GLY A 226 7.49 -9.59 17.20
CA GLY A 226 8.88 -9.45 16.77
C GLY A 226 9.81 -9.86 17.92
N PRO A 227 10.50 -11.01 17.82
CA PRO A 227 11.48 -11.40 18.82
C PRO A 227 12.71 -10.48 18.77
N ASP A 228 13.40 -10.38 19.91
CA ASP A 228 14.73 -9.76 19.95
C ASP A 228 15.76 -10.79 19.45
N LEU A 229 16.35 -10.52 18.29
CA LEU A 229 17.34 -11.37 17.63
C LEU A 229 18.73 -10.70 17.57
N GLY A 230 18.94 -9.62 18.34
CA GLY A 230 20.13 -8.79 18.29
C GLY A 230 20.18 -7.85 17.07
N ASP A 231 21.31 -7.15 16.91
CA ASP A 231 21.37 -5.95 16.07
C ASP A 231 21.35 -6.21 14.55
N ARG A 232 21.68 -7.42 14.11
CA ARG A 232 21.80 -7.76 12.69
C ARG A 232 20.57 -8.45 12.10
N HIS A 233 19.62 -8.83 12.94
CA HIS A 233 18.47 -9.62 12.54
C HIS A 233 17.20 -8.95 13.02
N ALA A 234 16.25 -8.75 12.10
CA ALA A 234 14.90 -8.35 12.45
C ALA A 234 13.92 -9.37 11.89
N LEU A 235 13.00 -9.84 12.73
CA LEU A 235 11.89 -10.70 12.34
C LEU A 235 10.60 -10.08 12.83
N GLN A 236 9.58 -10.05 11.97
CA GLN A 236 8.22 -9.73 12.35
C GLN A 236 7.29 -10.79 11.78
N ALA A 237 6.47 -11.39 12.62
CA ALA A 237 5.39 -12.28 12.24
C ALA A 237 4.06 -11.62 12.57
N GLY A 238 3.08 -11.77 11.68
CA GLY A 238 1.76 -11.19 11.82
C GLY A 238 0.66 -12.20 11.53
N VAL A 239 -0.47 -12.03 12.21
CA VAL A 239 -1.75 -12.62 11.82
C VAL A 239 -2.81 -11.53 11.83
N SER A 240 -3.72 -11.58 10.88
CA SER A 240 -4.79 -10.60 10.76
C SER A 240 -6.03 -11.19 10.10
N GLY A 241 -7.15 -10.51 10.26
CA GLY A 241 -8.38 -10.85 9.60
C GLY A 241 -9.44 -9.79 9.78
N GLY A 242 -10.55 -9.94 9.08
CA GLY A 242 -11.64 -9.00 9.16
C GLY A 242 -12.93 -9.52 8.54
N THR A 243 -14.00 -8.82 8.84
CA THR A 243 -15.34 -9.06 8.30
C THR A 243 -15.89 -7.76 7.74
N SER A 244 -16.41 -7.83 6.52
CA SER A 244 -17.10 -6.75 5.83
C SER A 244 -18.56 -7.12 5.63
N ARG A 245 -19.47 -6.22 5.99
CA ARG A 245 -20.91 -6.40 5.81
C ARG A 245 -21.40 -5.64 4.60
N GLN A 246 -22.36 -6.19 3.87
CA GLN A 246 -22.92 -5.59 2.63
C GLN A 246 -21.85 -5.31 1.55
N ASN A 247 -20.85 -6.18 1.42
CA ASN A 247 -19.94 -6.11 0.27
C ASN A 247 -20.79 -6.20 -1.00
N VAL A 248 -20.69 -5.19 -1.85
CA VAL A 248 -21.47 -5.09 -3.07
C VAL A 248 -20.57 -4.80 -4.25
N ARG A 249 -20.72 -5.62 -5.28
CA ARG A 249 -20.05 -5.46 -6.56
C ARG A 249 -21.06 -5.46 -7.70
N VAL A 250 -20.98 -4.45 -8.55
CA VAL A 250 -21.83 -4.27 -9.73
C VAL A 250 -20.95 -4.33 -10.97
N ASP A 251 -21.16 -5.33 -11.83
CA ASP A 251 -20.45 -5.45 -13.10
C ASP A 251 -21.45 -5.27 -14.26
N ALA A 252 -21.26 -4.25 -15.10
CA ALA A 252 -22.10 -4.00 -16.27
C ALA A 252 -21.42 -4.52 -17.55
N HIS A 253 -22.13 -5.31 -18.34
CA HIS A 253 -21.68 -5.87 -19.61
C HIS A 253 -22.77 -5.73 -20.68
N GLY A 254 -22.54 -4.86 -21.67
CA GLY A 254 -23.54 -4.57 -22.71
C GLY A 254 -24.87 -4.14 -22.09
N ASP A 255 -25.93 -4.88 -22.38
CA ASP A 255 -27.29 -4.64 -21.88
C ASP A 255 -27.62 -5.40 -20.57
N HIS A 256 -26.63 -6.00 -19.91
CA HIS A 256 -26.82 -6.82 -18.71
C HIS A 256 -25.97 -6.33 -17.53
N THR A 257 -26.56 -6.31 -16.34
CA THR A 257 -25.89 -5.97 -15.09
C THR A 257 -25.84 -7.20 -14.20
N HIS A 258 -24.63 -7.59 -13.80
CA HIS A 258 -24.39 -8.61 -12.79
C HIS A 258 -24.18 -7.94 -11.43
N TYR A 259 -24.65 -8.61 -10.39
CA TYR A 259 -24.64 -8.10 -9.03
C TYR A 259 -24.23 -9.18 -8.05
N ILE A 260 -23.32 -8.84 -7.15
CA ILE A 260 -22.96 -9.65 -5.99
C ILE A 260 -23.20 -8.80 -4.75
N ASP A 261 -23.92 -9.35 -3.77
CA ASP A 261 -24.17 -8.73 -2.46
C ASP A 261 -24.10 -9.78 -1.37
N GLY A 262 -23.36 -9.48 -0.33
CA GLY A 262 -23.31 -10.33 0.84
C GLY A 262 -22.34 -9.81 1.89
N ASP A 263 -21.98 -10.70 2.79
CA ASP A 263 -20.92 -10.45 3.77
C ASP A 263 -19.64 -11.13 3.27
N ALA A 264 -18.51 -10.46 3.48
CA ALA A 264 -17.18 -10.98 3.15
C ALA A 264 -16.34 -11.10 4.41
N TRP A 265 -15.38 -12.02 4.41
CA TRP A 265 -14.39 -12.13 5.46
C TRP A 265 -13.03 -12.50 4.86
N PHE A 266 -11.97 -12.16 5.58
CA PHE A 266 -10.62 -12.56 5.24
C PHE A 266 -9.81 -12.88 6.49
N ALA A 267 -8.77 -13.68 6.29
CA ALA A 267 -7.72 -13.91 7.26
C ALA A 267 -6.40 -14.08 6.52
N GLY A 268 -5.31 -13.71 7.17
CA GLY A 268 -3.97 -13.80 6.61
C GLY A 268 -2.91 -13.88 7.68
N ALA A 269 -1.75 -14.39 7.29
CA ALA A 269 -0.55 -14.36 8.08
C ALA A 269 0.60 -13.81 7.21
N ASP A 270 1.55 -13.16 7.85
CA ASP A 270 2.70 -12.56 7.19
C ASP A 270 3.97 -12.76 8.01
N LEU A 271 5.10 -12.72 7.30
CA LEU A 271 6.43 -12.84 7.87
C LEU A 271 7.37 -11.91 7.12
N MET A 272 8.06 -11.05 7.85
CA MET A 272 9.15 -10.23 7.35
C MET A 272 10.42 -10.58 8.09
N TYR A 273 11.50 -10.79 7.35
CA TYR A 273 12.83 -10.99 7.89
C TYR A 273 13.82 -10.07 7.19
N ARG A 274 14.69 -9.45 7.98
CA ARG A 274 15.80 -8.62 7.50
C ARG A 274 17.09 -9.05 8.17
N TYR A 275 18.14 -9.11 7.36
CA TYR A 275 19.50 -9.37 7.79
C TYR A 275 20.41 -8.22 7.37
N ASP A 276 21.18 -7.67 8.30
CA ASP A 276 22.26 -6.73 8.04
C ASP A 276 23.60 -7.48 7.97
N ALA A 277 24.14 -7.59 6.76
CA ALA A 277 25.42 -8.26 6.51
C ALA A 277 26.62 -7.43 7.00
N GLY A 278 26.42 -6.17 7.39
CA GLY A 278 27.49 -5.21 7.64
C GLY A 278 28.14 -4.73 6.35
N ARG A 279 28.76 -3.54 6.39
CA ARG A 279 29.67 -3.10 5.32
C ARG A 279 31.02 -3.78 5.54
N SER A 280 31.48 -4.55 4.56
CA SER A 280 32.86 -5.06 4.49
C SER A 280 33.85 -3.96 4.17
#